data_AF-A0A533T7Y9-F1
#
_entry.id   AF-A0A533T7Y9-F1
#
_cell.length_a   1.000
_cell.length_b   1.000
_cell.length_c   1.000
_cell.angle_alpha   90.00
_cell.angle_beta   90.00
_cell.angle_gamma   90.00
#
_symmetry.space_group_name_H-M   'P 1'
#
loop_
_entity.id
_entity.type
_entity.pdbx_description
1 polymer ?
#
loop_
_entity_poly.entity_id
_entity_poly.type
_entity_poly.pdbx_seq_one_letter_code
_entity_poly.pdbx_strand_id
1 'polypeptide(L)'
;MDILTMKKNLKRIIELIDAEEYKAAHDQLSILIKAFPEVWQLEVAFIETGIAHVMKVKGPERRLSMGFYSQSAVWRLKDVLGQSGAGECLRTLHKLVDFTATARFNYLN
;
A
#
# COMPACT_ATOMS: atom_id res chain seq x y z
N MET A 1 -3.29 -6.54 -21.66
CA MET A 1 -2.87 -7.42 -20.55
C MET A 1 -4.12 -8.12 -20.05
N ASP A 2 -4.11 -9.44 -19.90
CA ASP A 2 -5.27 -10.21 -19.43
C ASP A 2 -5.32 -10.33 -17.89
N ILE A 3 -6.45 -10.84 -17.37
CA ILE A 3 -6.72 -10.97 -15.92
C ILE A 3 -5.74 -11.92 -15.22
N LEU A 4 -5.29 -13.00 -15.87
CA LEU A 4 -4.35 -13.93 -15.25
C LEU A 4 -2.97 -13.29 -15.10
N THR A 5 -2.53 -12.58 -16.14
CA THR A 5 -1.30 -11.80 -16.15
C THR A 5 -1.34 -10.70 -15.09
N MET A 6 -2.48 -9.99 -14.96
CA MET A 6 -2.71 -9.01 -13.90
C MET A 6 -2.52 -9.62 -12.51
N LYS A 7 -3.19 -10.74 -12.21
CA LYS A 7 -3.09 -11.39 -10.89
C LYS A 7 -1.66 -11.81 -10.55
N LYS A 8 -0.90 -12.31 -11.52
CA LYS A 8 0.51 -12.65 -11.34
C LYS A 8 1.36 -11.42 -11.00
N ASN A 9 1.16 -10.32 -11.73
CA ASN A 9 1.87 -9.07 -11.48
C ASN A 9 1.54 -8.48 -10.10
N LEU A 10 0.26 -8.52 -9.69
CA LEU A 10 -0.15 -8.05 -8.35
C LEU A 10 0.54 -8.82 -7.22
N LYS A 11 0.62 -10.17 -7.32
CA LYS A 11 1.34 -10.99 -6.34
C LYS A 11 2.82 -10.59 -6.26
N ARG A 12 3.47 -10.41 -7.40
CA ARG A 12 4.87 -9.97 -7.46
C ARG A 12 5.05 -8.58 -6.84
N ILE A 13 4.13 -7.65 -7.08
CA ILE A 13 4.19 -6.32 -6.49
C ILE A 13 4.04 -6.39 -4.98
N ILE A 14 3.14 -7.23 -4.46
CA ILE A 14 3.01 -7.46 -3.01
C ILE A 14 4.34 -7.98 -2.44
N GLU A 15 4.97 -8.97 -3.08
CA GLU A 15 6.28 -9.50 -2.66
C GLU A 15 7.37 -8.41 -2.63
N LEU A 16 7.37 -7.51 -3.63
CA LEU A 16 8.30 -6.37 -3.64
C LEU A 16 8.02 -5.38 -2.50
N ILE A 17 6.75 -5.11 -2.18
CA ILE A 17 6.40 -4.24 -1.05
C ILE A 17 6.81 -4.89 0.27
N ASP A 18 6.57 -6.19 0.46
CA ASP A 18 6.94 -6.95 1.66
C ASP A 18 8.47 -7.02 1.83
N ALA A 19 9.23 -7.06 0.73
CA ALA A 19 10.69 -6.96 0.71
C ALA A 19 11.23 -5.52 0.86
N GLU A 20 10.34 -4.54 1.07
CA GLU A 20 10.62 -3.11 1.08
C GLU A 20 11.29 -2.55 -0.19
N GLU A 21 11.13 -3.22 -1.33
CA GLU A 21 11.59 -2.79 -2.66
C GLU A 21 10.58 -1.82 -3.32
N TYR A 22 10.19 -0.78 -2.58
CA TYR A 22 9.07 0.10 -2.94
C TYR A 22 9.20 0.78 -4.31
N LYS A 23 10.42 1.15 -4.73
CA LYS A 23 10.62 1.75 -6.06
C LYS A 23 10.27 0.77 -7.18
N ALA A 24 10.71 -0.49 -7.06
CA ALA A 24 10.41 -1.52 -8.05
C ALA A 24 8.91 -1.84 -8.08
N ALA A 25 8.27 -1.92 -6.92
CA ALA A 25 6.82 -2.09 -6.81
C ALA A 25 6.06 -0.94 -7.48
N HIS A 26 6.44 0.31 -7.20
CA HIS A 26 5.85 1.52 -7.77
C HIS A 26 5.98 1.56 -9.31
N ASP A 27 7.17 1.23 -9.83
CA ASP A 27 7.42 1.21 -11.27
C ASP A 27 6.55 0.16 -11.98
N GLN A 28 6.37 -1.03 -11.38
CA GLN A 28 5.46 -2.05 -11.91
C GLN A 28 3.98 -1.66 -11.82
N LEU A 29 3.57 -1.02 -10.72
CA LEU A 29 2.21 -0.49 -10.58
C LEU A 29 1.89 0.54 -11.67
N SER A 30 2.85 1.38 -12.06
CA SER A 30 2.67 2.38 -13.13
C SER A 30 2.25 1.79 -14.49
N ILE A 31 2.62 0.53 -14.74
CA ILE A 31 2.25 -0.22 -15.95
C ILE A 31 0.83 -0.77 -15.81
N LEU A 32 0.50 -1.31 -14.63
CA LEU A 32 -0.82 -1.88 -14.36
C LEU A 32 -1.93 -0.82 -14.35
N ILE A 33 -1.70 0.36 -13.74
CA ILE A 33 -2.71 1.43 -13.70
C ILE A 33 -3.11 1.90 -15.10
N LYS A 34 -2.18 1.90 -16.06
CA LYS A 34 -2.47 2.27 -17.45
C LYS A 34 -3.26 1.20 -18.19
N ALA A 35 -3.07 -0.06 -17.80
CA ALA A 35 -3.73 -1.19 -18.42
C ALA A 35 -5.12 -1.49 -17.83
N PHE A 36 -5.36 -1.09 -16.58
CA PHE A 36 -6.62 -1.30 -15.84
C PHE A 36 -7.05 0.00 -15.12
N PRO A 37 -7.32 1.08 -15.87
CA PRO A 37 -7.63 2.40 -15.31
C PRO A 37 -8.92 2.44 -14.49
N GLU A 38 -9.84 1.49 -14.70
CA GLU A 38 -11.09 1.36 -13.97
C GLU A 38 -10.93 0.83 -12.53
N VAL A 39 -9.77 0.24 -12.21
CA VAL A 39 -9.50 -0.36 -10.90
C VAL A 39 -8.80 0.67 -10.00
N TRP A 40 -9.59 1.56 -9.41
CA TRP A 40 -9.11 2.68 -8.58
C TRP A 40 -8.16 2.25 -7.45
N GLN A 41 -8.32 1.04 -6.89
CA GLN A 41 -7.43 0.52 -5.85
C GLN A 41 -5.96 0.47 -6.31
N LEU A 42 -5.69 0.26 -7.59
CA LEU A 42 -4.33 0.24 -8.15
C LEU A 42 -3.69 1.62 -8.15
N GLU A 43 -4.46 2.66 -8.47
CA GLU A 43 -3.99 4.03 -8.42
C GLU A 43 -3.64 4.45 -6.99
N VAL A 44 -4.49 4.11 -6.03
CA VAL A 44 -4.20 4.41 -4.63
C VAL A 44 -2.99 3.62 -4.11
N ALA A 45 -2.90 2.32 -4.45
CA ALA A 45 -1.73 1.53 -4.09
C ALA A 45 -0.44 2.06 -4.73
N PHE A 46 -0.49 2.59 -5.97
CA PHE A 46 0.63 3.26 -6.62
C PHE A 46 1.09 4.48 -5.82
N ILE A 47 0.16 5.38 -5.46
CA ILE A 47 0.47 6.58 -4.67
C ILE A 47 1.06 6.19 -3.30
N GLU A 48 0.41 5.28 -2.57
CA GLU A 48 0.83 4.85 -1.23
C GLU A 48 2.22 4.19 -1.26
N THR A 49 2.50 3.36 -2.27
CA THR A 49 3.83 2.76 -2.46
C THR A 49 4.89 3.83 -2.74
N GLY A 50 4.55 4.87 -3.52
CA GLY A 50 5.44 6.01 -3.78
C GLY A 50 5.75 6.79 -2.50
N ILE A 51 4.75 7.01 -1.65
CA ILE A 51 4.95 7.64 -0.34
C ILE A 51 5.86 6.76 0.54
N ALA A 52 5.61 5.45 0.62
CA ALA A 52 6.45 4.53 1.37
C ALA A 52 7.92 4.57 0.90
N HIS A 53 8.17 4.64 -0.42
CA HIS A 53 9.50 4.83 -0.98
C HIS A 53 10.16 6.12 -0.49
N VAL A 54 9.47 7.26 -0.61
CA VAL A 54 9.99 8.56 -0.15
C VAL A 54 10.29 8.54 1.35
N MET A 55 9.44 7.92 2.16
CA MET A 55 9.66 7.81 3.61
C MET A 55 10.87 6.93 3.93
N LYS A 56 11.06 5.82 3.21
CA LYS A 56 12.26 4.96 3.35
C LYS A 56 13.54 5.73 3.07
N VAL A 57 13.57 6.53 2.00
CA VAL A 57 14.74 7.35 1.61
C VAL A 57 15.03 8.45 2.65
N LYS A 58 13.99 9.03 3.25
CA LYS A 58 14.14 10.12 4.24
C LYS A 58 14.60 9.68 5.64
N GLY A 59 14.68 8.37 5.90
CA GLY A 59 15.30 7.84 7.13
C GLY A 59 14.33 7.34 8.21
N PRO A 60 14.88 6.80 9.31
CA PRO A 60 14.16 5.95 10.27
C PRO A 60 13.06 6.66 11.07
N GLU A 61 13.14 7.99 11.20
CA GLU A 61 12.13 8.85 11.84
C GLU A 61 10.71 8.62 11.27
N ARG A 62 10.63 8.20 10.00
CA ARG A 62 9.39 8.05 9.23
C ARG A 62 8.90 6.61 9.13
N ARG A 63 9.51 5.67 9.87
CA ARG A 63 9.22 4.23 9.76
C ARG A 63 7.76 3.86 10.04
N LEU A 64 7.11 4.54 10.99
CA LEU A 64 5.68 4.32 11.28
C LEU A 64 4.79 4.74 10.09
N SER A 65 5.07 5.90 9.49
CA SER A 65 4.35 6.36 8.30
C SER A 65 4.61 5.43 7.10
N MET A 66 5.87 5.02 6.89
CA MET A 66 6.25 4.05 5.86
C MET A 66 5.51 2.72 6.02
N GLY A 67 5.46 2.17 7.23
CA GLY A 67 4.77 0.92 7.54
C GLY A 67 3.27 1.02 7.28
N PHE A 68 2.64 2.14 7.62
CA PHE A 68 1.23 2.37 7.28
C PHE A 68 0.97 2.36 5.77
N TYR A 69 1.71 3.18 5.01
CA TYR A 69 1.46 3.32 3.57
C TYR A 69 1.75 2.03 2.80
N SER A 70 2.84 1.32 3.13
CA SER A 70 3.15 0.02 2.51
C SER A 70 2.07 -1.02 2.82
N GLN A 71 1.61 -1.11 4.07
CA GLN A 71 0.57 -2.06 4.46
C GLN A 71 -0.80 -1.73 3.85
N SER A 72 -1.15 -0.45 3.75
CA SER A 72 -2.36 0.02 3.07
C SER A 72 -2.35 -0.41 1.60
N ALA A 73 -1.24 -0.17 0.90
CA ALA A 73 -1.07 -0.58 -0.49
C ALA A 73 -1.25 -2.10 -0.66
N VAL A 74 -0.60 -2.91 0.19
CA VAL A 74 -0.73 -4.38 0.15
C VAL A 74 -2.18 -4.83 0.30
N TRP A 75 -2.94 -4.25 1.25
CA TRP A 75 -4.34 -4.64 1.44
C TRP A 75 -5.22 -4.29 0.24
N ARG A 76 -4.97 -3.15 -0.43
CA ARG A 76 -5.65 -2.79 -1.67
C ARG A 76 -5.37 -3.78 -2.80
N LEU A 77 -4.10 -4.18 -2.96
CA LEU A 77 -3.73 -5.16 -3.99
C LEU A 77 -4.35 -6.54 -3.69
N LYS A 78 -4.41 -6.93 -2.42
CA LYS A 78 -5.10 -8.15 -1.97
C LYS A 78 -6.61 -8.09 -2.22
N ASP A 79 -7.24 -6.93 -2.04
CA ASP A 79 -8.64 -6.70 -2.38
C ASP A 79 -8.89 -6.91 -3.87
N VAL A 80 -8.05 -6.34 -4.74
CA VAL A 80 -8.11 -6.54 -6.20
C VAL A 80 -7.88 -8.02 -6.59
N LEU A 81 -7.06 -8.75 -5.84
CA LEU A 81 -6.86 -10.19 -6.03
C LEU A 81 -8.08 -11.04 -5.59
N GLY A 82 -9.07 -10.43 -4.94
CA GLY A 82 -10.25 -11.12 -4.40
C GLY A 82 -9.97 -11.83 -3.06
N GLN A 83 -8.96 -11.39 -2.31
CA GLN A 83 -8.66 -11.97 -1.00
C GLN A 83 -9.74 -11.56 0.01
N SER A 84 -10.43 -12.56 0.58
CA SER A 84 -11.43 -12.34 1.63
C SER A 84 -10.83 -11.58 2.82
N GLY A 85 -11.60 -10.62 3.36
CA GLY A 85 -11.20 -9.82 4.52
C GLY A 85 -10.24 -8.65 4.23
N ALA A 86 -9.74 -8.47 3.00
CA ALA A 86 -8.80 -7.39 2.68
C ALA A 86 -9.35 -6.00 3.02
N GLY A 87 -10.62 -5.72 2.70
CA GLY A 87 -11.27 -4.46 3.06
C GLY A 87 -11.45 -4.26 4.58
N GLU A 88 -11.63 -5.32 5.36
CA GLU A 88 -11.70 -5.25 6.83
C GLU A 88 -10.35 -4.96 7.44
N CYS A 89 -9.29 -5.60 6.94
CA CYS A 89 -7.92 -5.31 7.33
C CYS A 89 -7.56 -3.85 7.04
N LEU A 90 -7.95 -3.32 5.87
CA LEU A 90 -7.73 -1.92 5.50
C LEU A 90 -8.47 -0.96 6.46
N ARG A 91 -9.76 -1.22 6.75
CA ARG A 91 -10.53 -0.41 7.72
C ARG A 91 -9.90 -0.44 9.12
N THR A 92 -9.42 -1.60 9.55
CA THR A 92 -8.79 -1.76 10.87
C THR A 92 -7.46 -1.02 10.93
N LEU A 93 -6.64 -1.09 9.86
CA LEU A 93 -5.39 -0.36 9.75
C LEU A 93 -5.59 1.16 9.89
N HIS A 94 -6.60 1.72 9.21
CA HIS A 94 -6.92 3.14 9.31
C HIS A 94 -7.33 3.53 10.74
N LYS A 95 -8.22 2.75 11.37
CA LYS A 95 -8.61 2.98 12.76
C LYS A 95 -7.43 2.97 13.72
N LEU A 96 -6.48 2.04 13.55
CA LEU A 96 -5.28 1.97 14.38
C LEU A 96 -4.42 3.23 14.26
N VAL A 97 -4.26 3.77 13.04
CA VAL A 97 -3.54 5.04 12.86
C VAL A 97 -4.27 6.19 13.52
N ASP A 98 -5.59 6.29 13.35
CA ASP A 98 -6.40 7.33 13.98
C ASP A 98 -6.25 7.28 15.51
N PHE A 99 -6.36 6.09 16.12
CA PHE A 99 -6.15 5.91 17.55
C PHE A 99 -4.74 6.34 18.01
N THR A 100 -3.69 5.98 17.27
CA THR A 100 -2.32 6.39 17.62
C THR A 100 -2.10 7.89 17.49
N ALA A 101 -2.74 8.54 16.52
CA ALA A 101 -2.70 9.99 16.35
C ALA A 101 -3.43 10.69 17.50
N THR A 102 -4.63 10.22 17.86
CA THR A 102 -5.40 10.73 19.01
C THR A 102 -4.65 10.55 20.32
N ALA A 103 -4.03 9.38 20.56
CA ALA A 103 -3.26 9.13 21.77
C ALA A 103 -2.04 10.05 21.90
N ARG A 104 -1.35 10.36 20.78
CA ARG A 104 -0.25 11.34 20.76
C ARG A 104 -0.72 12.76 21.09
N PHE A 105 -1.87 13.16 20.57
CA PHE A 105 -2.43 14.49 20.86
C PHE A 105 -2.78 14.65 22.35
N ASN A 106 -3.38 13.62 22.96
CA ASN A 106 -3.76 13.67 24.38
C ASN A 106 -2.57 13.60 25.36
N TYR A 107 -1.42 13.09 24.92
CA TYR A 107 -0.20 13.06 25.76
C TYR A 107 0.60 14.37 25.70
N LEU A 108 0.38 15.19 24.66
CA LEU A 108 1.10 16.45 24.43
C LEU A 108 0.32 17.70 24.90
N ASN A 109 -0.90 17.52 25.43
CA ASN A 109 -1.73 18.56 26.05
C ASN A 109 -1.93 18.24 27.54
#